data_AF-A0A7V2DES2-F1
#
_entry.id   AF-A0A7V2DES2-F1
#
_cell.length_a   1.000
_cell.length_b   1.000
_cell.length_c   1.000
_cell.angle_alpha   90.00
_cell.angle_beta   90.00
_cell.angle_gamma   90.00
#
_symmetry.space_group_name_H-M   'P 1'
#
loop_
_entity.id
_entity.type
_entity.pdbx_description
1 polymer ?
#
loop_
_entity_poly.entity_id
_entity_poly.type
_entity_poly.pdbx_seq_one_letter_code
_entity_poly.pdbx_strand_id
1 'polypeptide(L)'
;MRRKGWNALGMILLLVLCSCAVPEKPAVRRTVPDGDRIPRTLAILHFENNSITEPEKYHPLSKGLAAMLITDLIQNQNVLKIIERNKIEEILKEIALSQTGSVDNATALRAGRILGAQSIAFGSFVVLGKNVRIDTRIINVETSEMIMAENIIGLSDSFMQLEQELAKKIARALNATFRPAGKAPKGDIEAALYFSQGVEALDRGDTVTADKYFKKAIDRDPSYRDHINAIRKSKQ
;
A
#
# COMPACT_ATOMS: atom_id res chain seq x y z
N MET A 1 -61.01 44.62 -71.40
CA MET A 1 -60.37 43.32 -71.69
C MET A 1 -58.88 43.58 -72.00
N ARG A 2 -57.93 43.05 -71.21
CA ARG A 2 -56.48 42.77 -71.50
C ARG A 2 -55.61 43.94 -72.04
N ARG A 3 -54.36 44.25 -71.63
CA ARG A 3 -53.18 43.57 -71.03
C ARG A 3 -52.24 44.71 -70.50
N LYS A 4 -51.70 44.66 -69.28
CA LYS A 4 -50.38 44.15 -68.83
C LYS A 4 -49.10 44.80 -69.43
N GLY A 5 -48.31 45.43 -68.55
CA GLY A 5 -46.89 45.81 -68.62
C GLY A 5 -46.63 46.84 -67.49
N TRP A 6 -45.65 46.78 -66.59
CA TRP A 6 -44.31 46.20 -66.57
C TRP A 6 -43.88 45.74 -65.15
N ASN A 7 -42.86 44.87 -65.14
CA ASN A 7 -42.11 44.37 -63.99
C ASN A 7 -40.90 45.29 -63.65
N ALA A 8 -40.22 44.95 -62.54
CA ALA A 8 -38.83 45.25 -62.14
C ALA A 8 -38.72 46.31 -61.02
N LEU A 9 -37.92 46.15 -59.96
CA LEU A 9 -36.74 45.31 -59.77
C LEU A 9 -36.53 45.11 -58.25
N GLY A 10 -36.45 43.87 -57.77
CA GLY A 10 -36.14 43.54 -56.37
C GLY A 10 -34.63 43.38 -56.18
N MET A 11 -34.04 44.22 -55.33
CA MET A 11 -32.61 44.24 -55.01
C MET A 11 -32.32 43.23 -53.88
N ILE A 12 -31.75 42.07 -54.22
CA ILE A 12 -31.30 41.08 -53.24
C ILE A 12 -29.92 41.49 -52.73
N LEU A 13 -29.87 41.95 -51.48
CA LEU A 13 -28.63 42.28 -50.75
C LEU A 13 -28.09 40.98 -50.13
N LEU A 14 -27.02 40.43 -50.70
CA LEU A 14 -26.33 39.25 -50.18
C LEU A 14 -25.33 39.68 -49.09
N LEU A 15 -25.69 39.51 -47.82
CA LEU A 15 -24.79 39.71 -46.66
C LEU A 15 -23.83 38.52 -46.56
N VAL A 16 -22.59 38.71 -47.01
CA VAL A 16 -21.49 37.77 -46.76
C VAL A 16 -21.00 37.96 -45.33
N LEU A 17 -21.42 37.08 -44.42
CA LEU A 17 -20.85 36.98 -43.07
C LEU A 17 -19.46 36.34 -43.18
N CYS A 18 -18.43 37.18 -43.18
CA CYS A 18 -17.05 36.75 -43.04
C CYS A 18 -16.86 36.21 -41.61
N SER A 19 -16.92 34.89 -41.45
CA SER A 19 -16.62 34.22 -40.18
C SER A 19 -15.10 34.27 -39.97
N CYS A 20 -14.64 35.26 -39.20
CA CYS A 20 -13.28 35.27 -38.68
C CYS A 20 -13.16 34.10 -37.69
N ALA A 21 -12.63 32.96 -38.15
CA ALA A 21 -12.24 31.87 -37.27
C ALA A 21 -11.14 32.39 -36.33
N VAL A 22 -11.49 32.53 -35.05
CA VAL A 22 -10.51 32.87 -33.99
C VAL A 22 -9.62 31.65 -33.78
N PRO A 23 -8.29 31.75 -33.93
CA PRO A 23 -7.41 30.63 -33.67
C PRO A 23 -7.44 30.29 -32.18
N GLU A 24 -7.97 29.11 -31.83
CA GLU A 24 -7.89 28.56 -30.49
C GLU A 24 -6.41 28.36 -30.12
N LYS A 25 -5.92 29.14 -29.15
CA LYS A 25 -4.57 28.95 -28.60
C LYS A 25 -4.48 27.53 -28.03
N PRO A 26 -3.49 26.73 -28.41
CA PRO A 26 -3.33 25.39 -27.87
C PRO A 26 -3.17 25.48 -26.35
N ALA A 27 -4.03 24.78 -25.62
CA ALA A 27 -3.97 24.71 -24.17
C ALA A 27 -2.63 24.12 -23.75
N VAL A 28 -1.76 24.93 -23.14
CA VAL A 28 -0.52 24.47 -22.52
C VAL A 28 -0.92 23.55 -21.37
N ARG A 29 -0.72 22.24 -21.55
CA ARG A 29 -0.96 21.22 -20.53
C ARG A 29 0.00 21.49 -19.37
N ARG A 30 -0.48 22.10 -18.29
CA ARG A 30 0.30 22.29 -17.06
C ARG A 30 0.69 20.90 -16.55
N THR A 31 1.96 20.55 -16.65
CA THR A 31 2.52 19.40 -15.96
C THR A 31 2.66 19.80 -14.49
N VAL A 32 1.79 19.26 -13.63
CA VAL A 32 1.98 19.33 -12.18
C VAL A 32 3.38 18.76 -11.86
N PRO A 33 4.24 19.46 -11.11
CA PRO A 33 5.53 18.92 -10.67
C PRO A 33 5.33 17.55 -10.00
N ASP A 34 6.21 16.59 -10.27
CA ASP A 34 5.99 15.20 -9.84
C ASP A 34 5.88 15.06 -8.30
N GLY A 35 6.51 15.98 -7.55
CA GLY A 35 6.43 16.06 -6.08
C GLY A 35 5.06 16.41 -5.49
N ASP A 36 4.11 16.92 -6.28
CA ASP A 36 2.73 17.21 -5.83
C ASP A 36 1.78 16.01 -6.05
N ARG A 37 2.27 14.93 -6.66
CA ARG A 37 1.45 13.74 -6.93
C ARG A 37 1.46 12.79 -5.75
N ILE A 38 0.28 12.35 -5.36
CA ILE A 38 0.11 11.32 -4.33
C ILE A 38 0.81 10.03 -4.79
N PRO A 39 1.75 9.49 -4.01
CA PRO A 39 2.44 8.25 -4.33
C PRO A 39 1.45 7.11 -4.61
N ARG A 40 1.67 6.41 -5.73
CA ARG A 40 0.86 5.26 -6.16
C ARG A 40 1.58 3.92 -5.97
N THR A 41 2.89 3.93 -5.77
CA THR A 41 3.67 2.70 -5.50
C THR A 41 4.20 2.71 -4.07
N LEU A 42 3.78 1.72 -3.27
CA LEU A 42 4.10 1.61 -1.84
C LEU A 42 4.97 0.38 -1.57
N ALA A 43 6.10 0.56 -0.89
CA ALA A 43 6.84 -0.51 -0.23
C ALA A 43 6.50 -0.55 1.26
N ILE A 44 6.43 -1.75 1.85
CA ILE A 44 6.16 -1.93 3.29
C ILE A 44 7.31 -2.75 3.88
N LEU A 45 8.17 -2.10 4.65
CA LEU A 45 9.31 -2.75 5.28
C LEU A 45 8.88 -3.59 6.48
N HIS A 46 9.79 -4.43 6.95
CA HIS A 46 9.62 -5.14 8.21
C HIS A 46 9.49 -4.15 9.37
N PHE A 47 8.65 -4.51 10.33
CA PHE A 47 8.46 -3.70 11.52
C PHE A 47 9.47 -4.10 12.59
N GLU A 48 10.07 -3.12 13.25
CA GLU A 48 11.00 -3.39 14.33
C GLU A 48 10.29 -3.91 15.58
N ASN A 49 10.82 -4.98 16.17
CA ASN A 49 10.31 -5.48 17.44
C ASN A 49 11.00 -4.76 18.60
N ASN A 50 10.26 -3.89 19.27
CA ASN A 50 10.71 -3.15 20.45
C ASN A 50 10.14 -3.75 21.75
N SER A 51 9.63 -4.99 21.71
CA SER A 51 9.13 -5.70 22.90
C SER A 51 10.28 -6.06 23.83
N ILE A 52 10.20 -5.65 25.09
CA ILE A 52 11.22 -5.95 26.12
C ILE A 52 10.98 -7.34 26.72
N THR A 53 9.72 -7.73 26.86
CA THR A 53 9.33 -9.04 27.37
C THR A 53 9.21 -10.03 26.22
N GLU A 54 9.91 -11.16 26.33
CA GLU A 54 9.92 -12.24 25.32
C GLU A 54 10.22 -11.74 23.88
N PRO A 55 11.28 -10.94 23.65
CA PRO A 55 11.57 -10.38 22.32
C PRO A 55 11.65 -11.46 21.22
N GLU A 56 12.28 -12.59 21.52
CA GLU A 56 12.40 -13.72 20.58
C GLU A 56 11.06 -14.34 20.20
N LYS A 57 10.09 -14.37 21.13
CA LYS A 57 8.74 -14.87 20.85
C LYS A 57 8.06 -14.03 19.77
N TYR A 58 8.22 -12.71 19.85
CA TYR A 58 7.55 -11.77 18.96
C TYR A 58 8.36 -11.40 17.72
N HIS A 59 9.65 -11.77 17.65
CA HIS A 59 10.51 -11.47 16.52
C HIS A 59 9.90 -11.85 15.15
N PRO A 60 9.28 -13.03 14.97
CA PRO A 60 8.68 -13.39 13.68
C PRO A 60 7.63 -12.39 13.18
N LEU A 61 6.93 -11.73 14.09
CA LEU A 61 5.90 -10.75 13.77
C LEU A 61 6.44 -9.55 12.97
N SER A 62 7.74 -9.28 13.04
CA SER A 62 8.43 -8.27 12.23
C SER A 62 8.15 -8.42 10.74
N LYS A 63 8.37 -9.63 10.21
CA LYS A 63 8.10 -9.97 8.81
C LYS A 63 6.63 -10.29 8.58
N GLY A 64 6.02 -11.00 9.53
CA GLY A 64 4.63 -11.41 9.41
C GLY A 64 3.66 -10.24 9.31
N LEU A 65 3.85 -9.18 10.09
CA LEU A 65 3.01 -7.98 10.05
C LEU A 65 3.10 -7.29 8.69
N ALA A 66 4.31 -7.13 8.14
CA ALA A 66 4.49 -6.59 6.81
C ALA A 66 3.79 -7.48 5.75
N ALA A 67 3.92 -8.80 5.87
CA ALA A 67 3.30 -9.74 4.94
C ALA A 67 1.75 -9.74 5.01
N MET A 68 1.17 -9.55 6.21
CA MET A 68 -0.27 -9.35 6.39
C MET A 68 -0.74 -8.07 5.69
N LEU A 69 -0.12 -6.94 6.04
CA LEU A 69 -0.45 -5.63 5.46
C LEU A 69 -0.33 -5.62 3.93
N ILE A 70 0.74 -6.23 3.38
CA ILE A 70 0.93 -6.37 1.93
C ILE A 70 -0.24 -7.14 1.32
N THR A 71 -0.62 -8.28 1.92
CA THR A 71 -1.70 -9.12 1.40
C THR A 71 -3.03 -8.37 1.45
N ASP A 72 -3.36 -7.78 2.58
CA ASP A 72 -4.63 -7.09 2.78
C ASP A 72 -4.76 -5.84 1.91
N LEU A 73 -3.67 -5.08 1.73
CA LEU A 73 -3.67 -3.95 0.81
C LEU A 73 -3.78 -4.42 -0.65
N ILE A 74 -3.19 -5.55 -1.05
CA ILE A 74 -3.37 -6.06 -2.41
C ILE A 74 -4.82 -6.51 -2.65
N GLN A 75 -5.47 -7.11 -1.65
CA GLN A 75 -6.81 -7.69 -1.81
C GLN A 75 -7.94 -6.67 -1.67
N ASN A 76 -7.78 -5.65 -0.84
CA ASN A 76 -8.88 -4.81 -0.38
C ASN A 76 -8.83 -3.37 -0.89
N GLN A 77 -7.89 -3.03 -1.78
CA GLN A 77 -7.86 -1.78 -2.55
C GLN A 77 -7.29 -2.00 -3.96
N ASN A 78 -7.55 -1.09 -4.90
CA ASN A 78 -7.17 -1.23 -6.32
C ASN A 78 -6.44 -0.01 -6.91
N VAL A 79 -5.95 0.89 -6.05
CA VAL A 79 -5.34 2.18 -6.42
C VAL A 79 -3.83 2.16 -6.29
N LEU A 80 -3.31 1.51 -5.24
CA LEU A 80 -1.90 1.42 -4.92
C LEU A 80 -1.30 0.16 -5.54
N LYS A 81 -0.16 0.33 -6.20
CA LYS A 81 0.75 -0.74 -6.56
C LYS A 81 1.61 -1.06 -5.34
N ILE A 82 1.38 -2.22 -4.72
CA ILE A 82 2.17 -2.68 -3.57
C ILE A 82 3.40 -3.42 -4.09
N ILE A 83 4.58 -3.08 -3.59
CA ILE A 83 5.82 -3.80 -3.92
C ILE A 83 5.76 -5.20 -3.30
N GLU A 84 6.15 -6.20 -4.11
CA GLU A 84 6.15 -7.59 -3.70
C GLU A 84 7.15 -7.85 -2.57
N ARG A 85 6.71 -8.68 -1.61
CA ARG A 85 7.47 -9.04 -0.42
C ARG A 85 8.88 -9.58 -0.71
N ASN A 86 9.04 -10.45 -1.72
CA ASN A 86 10.35 -11.05 -2.02
C ASN A 86 11.38 -9.99 -2.46
N LYS A 87 10.95 -8.96 -3.20
CA LYS A 87 11.84 -7.86 -3.58
C LYS A 87 12.30 -7.06 -2.37
N ILE A 88 11.38 -6.84 -1.41
CA ILE A 88 11.70 -6.16 -0.15
C ILE A 88 12.73 -6.99 0.63
N GLU A 89 12.54 -8.30 0.73
CA GLU A 89 13.48 -9.22 1.40
C GLU A 89 14.87 -9.22 0.77
N GLU A 90 14.97 -9.23 -0.56
CA GLU A 90 16.25 -9.17 -1.29
C GLU A 90 16.98 -7.86 -0.99
N ILE A 91 16.28 -6.72 -1.09
CA ILE A 91 16.88 -5.41 -0.83
C ILE A 91 17.26 -5.23 0.63
N LEU A 92 16.45 -5.70 1.58
CA LEU A 92 16.79 -5.62 3.00
C LEU A 92 18.00 -6.49 3.34
N LYS A 93 18.16 -7.66 2.72
CA LYS A 93 19.38 -8.48 2.86
C LYS A 93 20.61 -7.75 2.31
N GLU A 94 20.50 -7.11 1.15
CA GLU A 94 21.58 -6.32 0.58
C GLU A 94 21.97 -5.14 1.49
N ILE A 95 20.99 -4.40 2.00
CA ILE A 95 21.21 -3.28 2.92
C ILE A 95 21.85 -3.76 4.22
N ALA A 96 21.37 -4.86 4.82
CA ALA A 96 21.90 -5.41 6.06
C ALA A 96 23.36 -5.90 5.93
N LEU A 97 23.76 -6.38 4.74
CA LEU A 97 25.17 -6.69 4.46
C LEU A 97 26.04 -5.43 4.39
N SER A 98 25.44 -4.25 4.15
CA SER A 98 26.14 -2.96 4.03
C SER A 98 26.10 -2.10 5.31
N GLN A 99 25.20 -2.39 6.24
CA GLN A 99 24.95 -1.57 7.45
C GLN A 99 24.47 -2.44 8.62
N THR A 100 24.97 -2.16 9.82
CA THR A 100 24.48 -2.76 11.06
C THR A 100 23.59 -1.76 11.80
N GLY A 101 22.30 -2.05 11.98
CA GLY A 101 21.42 -1.20 12.82
C GLY A 101 19.95 -1.27 12.46
N SER A 102 19.15 -0.53 13.24
CA SER A 102 17.73 -0.28 13.05
C SER A 102 17.43 0.48 11.76
N VAL A 103 16.26 0.26 11.18
CA VAL A 103 15.73 0.97 10.00
C VAL A 103 15.32 2.39 10.42
N ASP A 104 16.22 3.33 10.19
CA ASP A 104 15.93 4.76 10.29
C ASP A 104 15.33 5.32 8.99
N ASN A 105 14.98 6.62 9.00
CA ASN A 105 14.43 7.29 7.83
C ASN A 105 15.38 7.23 6.63
N ALA A 106 16.70 7.32 6.84
CA ALA A 106 17.68 7.30 5.76
C ALA A 106 17.74 5.92 5.08
N THR A 107 17.70 4.86 5.89
CA THR A 107 17.66 3.48 5.46
C THR A 107 16.37 3.19 4.70
N ALA A 108 15.23 3.66 5.21
CA ALA A 108 13.94 3.53 4.54
C ALA A 108 13.91 4.25 3.18
N LEU A 109 14.39 5.49 3.11
CA LEU A 109 14.50 6.24 1.84
C LEU A 109 15.40 5.51 0.84
N ARG A 110 16.54 5.00 1.30
CA ARG A 110 17.46 4.23 0.44
C ARG A 110 16.78 2.96 -0.10
N ALA A 111 16.13 2.18 0.76
CA ALA A 111 15.38 1.00 0.34
C ALA A 111 14.29 1.35 -0.67
N GLY A 112 13.52 2.42 -0.40
CA GLY A 112 12.47 2.90 -1.30
C GLY A 112 12.99 3.26 -2.70
N ARG A 113 14.13 3.94 -2.78
CA ARG A 113 14.77 4.28 -4.06
C ARG A 113 15.20 3.05 -4.85
N ILE A 114 15.83 2.07 -4.18
CA ILE A 114 16.27 0.82 -4.84
C ILE A 114 15.08 0.01 -5.33
N LEU A 115 14.01 -0.05 -4.53
CA LEU A 115 12.77 -0.75 -4.88
C LEU A 115 11.93 -0.02 -5.96
N GLY A 116 12.27 1.22 -6.31
CA GLY A 116 11.46 2.06 -7.20
C GLY A 116 10.09 2.41 -6.61
N ALA A 117 9.99 2.46 -5.28
CA ALA A 117 8.77 2.85 -4.58
C ALA A 117 8.66 4.39 -4.52
N GLN A 118 7.44 4.91 -4.65
CA GLN A 118 7.18 6.35 -4.51
C GLN A 118 6.93 6.73 -3.05
N SER A 119 6.39 5.80 -2.27
CA SER A 119 6.28 5.90 -0.83
C SER A 119 6.76 4.63 -0.15
N ILE A 120 7.19 4.76 1.09
CA ILE A 120 7.62 3.62 1.90
C ILE A 120 7.03 3.69 3.30
N ALA A 121 6.40 2.60 3.73
CA ALA A 121 5.89 2.39 5.07
C ALA A 121 6.88 1.56 5.89
N PHE A 122 7.13 1.98 7.12
CA PHE A 122 8.01 1.30 8.07
C PHE A 122 7.63 1.74 9.49
N GLY A 123 8.14 1.03 10.50
CA GLY A 123 7.76 1.33 11.87
C GLY A 123 8.23 0.26 12.84
N SER A 124 7.57 0.23 13.99
CA SER A 124 7.89 -0.68 15.07
C SER A 124 6.64 -1.13 15.80
N PHE A 125 6.73 -2.24 16.51
CA PHE A 125 5.69 -2.66 17.44
C PHE A 125 6.28 -3.00 18.81
N VAL A 126 5.44 -2.93 19.83
CA VAL A 126 5.74 -3.35 21.20
C VAL A 126 4.58 -4.20 21.70
N VAL A 127 4.90 -5.36 22.27
CA VAL A 127 3.94 -6.19 23.00
C VAL A 127 4.28 -6.13 24.50
N LEU A 128 3.30 -5.75 25.31
CA LEU A 128 3.42 -5.67 26.77
C LEU A 128 2.23 -6.36 27.43
N GLY A 129 2.44 -7.62 27.82
CA GLY A 129 1.37 -8.48 28.30
C GLY A 129 0.33 -8.68 27.21
N LYS A 130 -0.91 -8.22 27.45
CA LYS A 130 -2.00 -8.24 26.46
C LYS A 130 -2.08 -7.00 25.58
N ASN A 131 -1.28 -5.98 25.83
CA ASN A 131 -1.33 -4.75 25.05
C ASN A 131 -0.36 -4.82 23.87
N VAL A 132 -0.83 -4.40 22.71
CA VAL A 132 -0.04 -4.29 21.49
C VAL A 132 -0.09 -2.83 21.05
N ARG A 133 1.08 -2.27 20.77
CA ARG A 133 1.22 -0.96 20.12
C ARG A 133 1.98 -1.14 18.82
N ILE A 134 1.47 -0.54 17.74
CA ILE A 134 2.12 -0.51 16.43
C ILE A 134 2.27 0.95 16.03
N ASP A 135 3.49 1.41 15.84
CA ASP A 135 3.83 2.73 15.32
C ASP A 135 4.21 2.59 13.84
N THR A 136 3.62 3.40 12.97
CA THR A 136 3.84 3.35 11.52
C THR A 136 4.10 4.74 10.96
N ARG A 137 5.11 4.83 10.09
CA ARG A 137 5.43 6.04 9.32
C ARG A 137 5.35 5.71 7.84
N ILE A 138 4.87 6.67 7.05
CA ILE A 138 4.94 6.64 5.59
C ILE A 138 5.66 7.90 5.15
N ILE A 139 6.68 7.75 4.31
CA ILE A 139 7.42 8.87 3.73
C ILE A 139 7.33 8.83 2.21
N ASN A 140 7.30 10.01 1.60
CA ASN A 140 7.51 10.18 0.17
C ASN A 140 9.01 9.96 -0.11
N VAL A 141 9.34 9.04 -1.02
CA VAL A 141 10.73 8.65 -1.30
C VAL A 141 11.50 9.74 -2.05
N GLU A 142 10.80 10.53 -2.87
CA GLU A 142 11.37 11.61 -3.68
C GLU A 142 11.58 12.87 -2.82
N THR A 143 10.53 13.34 -2.16
CA THR A 143 10.58 14.61 -1.39
C THR A 143 11.12 14.43 0.03
N SER A 144 11.22 13.18 0.51
CA SER A 144 11.55 12.84 1.90
C SER A 144 10.53 13.36 2.93
N GLU A 145 9.37 13.84 2.47
CA GLU A 145 8.32 14.35 3.35
C GLU A 145 7.54 13.23 4.01
N MET A 146 7.12 13.48 5.25
CA MET A 146 6.29 12.56 6.01
C MET A 146 4.83 12.67 5.56
N ILE A 147 4.31 11.58 5.00
CA ILE A 147 2.90 11.46 4.58
C ILE A 147 2.03 11.06 5.77
N MET A 148 2.54 10.16 6.61
CA MET A 148 1.84 9.63 7.78
C MET A 148 2.85 9.37 8.92
N ALA A 149 2.44 9.68 10.15
CA ALA A 149 3.03 9.12 11.36
C ALA A 149 1.91 8.87 12.37
N GLU A 150 1.53 7.61 12.52
CA GLU A 150 0.36 7.19 13.27
C GLU A 150 0.72 6.01 14.17
N ASN A 151 -0.07 5.80 15.21
CA ASN A 151 -0.03 4.57 15.99
C ASN A 151 -1.41 3.92 16.09
N ILE A 152 -1.40 2.63 16.42
CA ILE A 152 -2.56 1.86 16.84
C ILE A 152 -2.19 1.12 18.12
N ILE A 153 -3.10 1.17 19.10
CA ILE A 153 -2.96 0.49 20.37
C ILE A 153 -4.21 -0.36 20.58
N GLY A 154 -4.03 -1.59 21.05
CA GLY A 154 -5.14 -2.44 21.41
C GLY A 154 -4.71 -3.74 22.07
N LEU A 155 -5.64 -4.68 22.16
CA LEU A 155 -5.41 -5.97 22.81
C LEU A 155 -4.87 -7.01 21.82
N SER A 156 -3.99 -7.88 22.31
CA SER A 156 -3.48 -9.07 21.61
C SER A 156 -4.59 -9.97 21.08
N ASP A 157 -5.71 -10.05 21.79
CA ASP A 157 -6.86 -10.90 21.46
C ASP A 157 -7.62 -10.37 20.24
N SER A 158 -7.42 -9.09 19.89
CA SER A 158 -8.00 -8.40 18.73
C SER A 158 -6.93 -8.04 17.69
N PHE A 159 -5.78 -8.72 17.68
CA PHE A 159 -4.63 -8.34 16.87
C PHE A 159 -4.98 -8.15 15.37
N MET A 160 -5.75 -9.06 14.78
CA MET A 160 -6.14 -8.95 13.38
C MET A 160 -7.01 -7.72 13.09
N GLN A 161 -7.76 -7.22 14.07
CA GLN A 161 -8.51 -5.97 13.92
C GLN A 161 -7.57 -4.76 13.94
N LEU A 162 -6.51 -4.80 14.74
CA LEU A 162 -5.48 -3.75 14.77
C LEU A 162 -4.73 -3.68 13.44
N GLU A 163 -4.39 -4.83 12.86
CA GLU A 163 -3.79 -4.95 11.53
C GLU A 163 -4.70 -4.33 10.46
N GLN A 164 -5.99 -4.69 10.44
CA GLN A 164 -6.94 -4.17 9.43
C GLN A 164 -7.17 -2.67 9.56
N GLU A 165 -7.27 -2.15 10.78
CA GLU A 165 -7.36 -0.71 11.00
C GLU A 165 -6.05 0.00 10.58
N LEU A 166 -4.89 -0.65 10.72
CA LEU A 166 -3.63 -0.12 10.19
C LEU A 166 -3.62 -0.10 8.67
N ALA A 167 -4.00 -1.19 8.00
CA ALA A 167 -4.11 -1.27 6.54
C ALA A 167 -5.05 -0.18 6.00
N LYS A 168 -6.18 0.04 6.65
CA LYS A 168 -7.14 1.10 6.33
C LYS A 168 -6.57 2.50 6.54
N LYS A 169 -5.82 2.75 7.63
CA LYS A 169 -5.11 4.02 7.86
C LYS A 169 -4.11 4.26 6.72
N ILE A 170 -3.26 3.28 6.40
CA ILE A 170 -2.26 3.35 5.31
C ILE A 170 -2.93 3.69 3.97
N ALA A 171 -3.99 2.95 3.60
CA ALA A 171 -4.72 3.20 2.36
C ALA A 171 -5.28 4.62 2.30
N ARG A 172 -5.89 5.11 3.40
CA ARG A 172 -6.46 6.46 3.47
C ARG A 172 -5.41 7.55 3.31
N ALA A 173 -4.23 7.40 3.91
CA ALA A 173 -3.15 8.38 3.75
C ALA A 173 -2.63 8.50 2.32
N LEU A 174 -2.82 7.45 1.51
CA LEU A 174 -2.44 7.44 0.10
C LEU A 174 -3.65 7.61 -0.84
N ASN A 175 -4.76 8.15 -0.31
CA ASN A 175 -6.02 8.38 -1.03
C ASN A 175 -6.54 7.14 -1.77
N ALA A 176 -6.39 5.96 -1.16
CA ALA A 176 -7.00 4.71 -1.57
C ALA A 176 -8.16 4.35 -0.63
N THR A 177 -9.20 3.74 -1.20
CA THR A 177 -10.32 3.21 -0.40
C THR A 177 -10.03 1.76 -0.04
N PHE A 178 -9.93 1.46 1.26
CA PHE A 178 -9.78 0.10 1.78
C PHE A 178 -11.17 -0.49 2.09
N ARG A 179 -11.51 -1.62 1.48
CA ARG A 179 -12.80 -2.31 1.64
C ARG A 179 -12.56 -3.79 1.95
N PRO A 180 -12.42 -4.14 3.23
CA PRO A 180 -12.25 -5.54 3.61
C PRO A 180 -13.52 -6.32 3.26
N ALA A 181 -13.35 -7.49 2.63
CA ALA A 181 -14.46 -8.38 2.35
C ALA A 181 -14.85 -9.20 3.59
N GLY A 182 -16.16 -9.36 3.84
CA GLY A 182 -16.67 -10.28 4.87
C GLY A 182 -16.78 -9.68 6.27
N LYS A 183 -16.79 -10.57 7.28
CA LYS A 183 -16.94 -10.19 8.70
C LYS A 183 -15.58 -9.73 9.24
N ALA A 184 -15.61 -8.80 10.19
CA ALA A 184 -14.41 -8.37 10.90
C ALA A 184 -13.68 -9.61 11.48
N PRO A 185 -12.36 -9.73 11.23
CA PRO A 185 -11.61 -10.89 11.68
C PRO A 185 -11.50 -10.91 13.22
N LYS A 186 -11.26 -12.10 13.76
CA LYS A 186 -11.14 -12.33 15.21
C LYS A 186 -9.76 -12.84 15.63
N GLY A 187 -8.79 -12.88 14.72
CA GLY A 187 -7.48 -13.45 14.97
C GLY A 187 -6.74 -12.77 16.12
N ASP A 188 -6.30 -13.60 17.07
CA ASP A 188 -5.41 -13.19 18.15
C ASP A 188 -3.96 -13.07 17.65
N ILE A 189 -3.09 -12.50 18.50
CA ILE A 189 -1.67 -12.35 18.18
C ILE A 189 -0.98 -13.70 17.99
N GLU A 190 -1.46 -14.76 18.62
CA GLU A 190 -0.84 -16.09 18.52
C GLU A 190 -1.09 -16.71 17.13
N ALA A 191 -2.27 -16.50 16.53
CA ALA A 191 -2.51 -16.84 15.14
C ALA A 191 -1.57 -16.07 14.20
N ALA A 192 -1.36 -14.76 14.47
CA ALA A 192 -0.41 -13.93 13.74
C ALA A 192 1.03 -14.44 13.88
N LEU A 193 1.43 -14.87 15.09
CA LEU A 193 2.75 -15.43 15.34
C LEU A 193 2.97 -16.75 14.60
N TYR A 194 1.98 -17.65 14.61
CA TYR A 194 2.06 -18.88 13.82
C TYR A 194 2.16 -18.60 12.33
N PHE A 195 1.36 -17.66 11.82
CA PHE A 195 1.49 -17.24 10.43
C PHE A 195 2.90 -16.73 10.13
N SER A 196 3.41 -15.83 10.98
CA SER A 196 4.74 -15.23 10.87
C SER A 196 5.87 -16.26 10.87
N GLN A 197 5.82 -17.25 11.77
CA GLN A 197 6.77 -18.36 11.82
C GLN A 197 6.72 -19.22 10.55
N GLY A 198 5.52 -19.40 9.98
CA GLY A 198 5.35 -20.05 8.70
C GLY A 198 6.01 -19.29 7.55
N VAL A 199 5.88 -17.96 7.53
CA VAL A 199 6.56 -17.08 6.55
C VAL A 199 8.07 -17.23 6.64
N GLU A 200 8.64 -17.16 7.84
CA GLU A 200 10.09 -17.31 8.02
C GLU A 200 10.60 -18.69 7.57
N ALA A 201 9.89 -19.75 7.92
CA ALA A 201 10.25 -21.11 7.50
C ALA A 201 10.22 -21.23 5.97
N LEU A 202 9.19 -20.66 5.33
CA LEU A 202 9.06 -20.66 3.87
C LEU A 202 10.18 -19.85 3.20
N ASP A 203 10.59 -18.73 3.79
CA ASP A 203 11.69 -17.92 3.30
C ASP A 203 13.03 -18.67 3.35
N ARG A 204 13.24 -19.48 4.39
CA ARG A 204 14.39 -20.39 4.51
C ARG A 204 14.31 -21.62 3.60
N GLY A 205 13.20 -21.81 2.87
CA GLY A 205 12.97 -22.97 2.02
C GLY A 205 12.49 -24.22 2.78
N ASP A 206 12.22 -24.11 4.09
CA ASP A 206 11.67 -25.19 4.91
C ASP A 206 10.14 -25.21 4.80
N THR A 207 9.65 -25.81 3.72
CA THR A 207 8.21 -25.90 3.42
C THR A 207 7.46 -26.76 4.44
N VAL A 208 8.10 -27.79 4.99
CA VAL A 208 7.48 -28.71 5.95
C VAL A 208 7.19 -27.99 7.26
N THR A 209 8.15 -27.22 7.78
CA THR A 209 7.94 -26.40 8.98
C THR A 209 6.97 -25.26 8.70
N ALA A 210 7.03 -24.64 7.53
CA ALA A 210 6.07 -23.61 7.13
C ALA A 210 4.63 -24.12 7.20
N ASP A 211 4.36 -25.28 6.60
CA ASP A 211 3.03 -25.88 6.56
C ASP A 211 2.49 -26.23 7.95
N LYS A 212 3.36 -26.69 8.86
CA LYS A 212 2.98 -26.94 10.27
C LYS A 212 2.50 -25.65 10.94
N TYR A 213 3.22 -24.56 10.75
CA TYR A 213 2.87 -23.27 11.35
C TYR A 213 1.64 -22.62 10.71
N PHE A 214 1.55 -22.66 9.39
CA PHE A 214 0.37 -22.19 8.66
C PHE A 214 -0.90 -22.95 9.05
N LYS A 215 -0.81 -24.27 9.27
CA LYS A 215 -1.93 -25.04 9.80
C LYS A 215 -2.37 -24.52 11.18
N LYS A 216 -1.44 -24.28 12.10
CA LYS A 216 -1.75 -23.72 13.43
C LYS A 216 -2.39 -22.33 13.36
N ALA A 217 -1.95 -21.48 12.43
CA ALA A 217 -2.55 -20.18 12.19
C ALA A 217 -4.01 -20.31 11.73
N ILE A 218 -4.27 -21.18 10.75
CA ILE A 218 -5.62 -21.44 10.22
C ILE A 218 -6.54 -22.07 11.27
N ASP A 219 -6.01 -23.00 12.08
CA ASP A 219 -6.77 -23.67 13.14
C ASP A 219 -7.24 -22.66 14.21
N ARG A 220 -6.49 -21.56 14.42
CA ARG A 220 -6.91 -20.45 15.29
C ARG A 220 -7.82 -19.44 14.58
N ASP A 221 -7.44 -19.01 13.39
CA ASP A 221 -8.23 -18.10 12.58
C ASP A 221 -8.21 -18.52 11.09
N PRO A 222 -9.34 -19.05 10.59
CA PRO A 222 -9.54 -19.39 9.18
C PRO A 222 -9.19 -18.31 8.16
N SER A 223 -9.21 -17.02 8.54
CA SER A 223 -8.91 -15.89 7.65
C SER A 223 -7.45 -15.87 7.15
N TYR A 224 -6.53 -16.54 7.85
CA TYR A 224 -5.14 -16.68 7.39
C TYR A 224 -4.99 -17.51 6.10
N ARG A 225 -6.03 -18.23 5.65
CA ARG A 225 -5.96 -18.97 4.37
C ARG A 225 -5.61 -18.04 3.21
N ASP A 226 -6.20 -16.85 3.15
CA ASP A 226 -5.97 -15.92 2.05
C ASP A 226 -4.56 -15.33 2.09
N HIS A 227 -4.08 -15.03 3.29
CA HIS A 227 -2.69 -14.65 3.57
C HIS A 227 -1.69 -15.70 3.10
N ILE A 228 -1.90 -16.96 3.47
CA ILE A 228 -1.01 -18.07 3.12
C ILE A 228 -1.01 -18.31 1.60
N ASN A 229 -2.18 -18.24 0.96
CA ASN A 229 -2.31 -18.39 -0.48
C ASN A 229 -1.58 -17.28 -1.23
N ALA A 230 -1.68 -16.02 -0.77
CA ALA A 230 -0.99 -14.88 -1.37
C ALA A 230 0.54 -15.05 -1.29
N ILE A 231 1.06 -15.43 -0.12
CA ILE A 231 2.50 -15.63 0.08
C ILE A 231 3.03 -16.76 -0.83
N ARG A 232 2.33 -17.90 -0.91
CA ARG A 232 2.76 -19.01 -1.76
C ARG A 232 2.81 -18.64 -3.24
N LYS A 233 1.84 -17.85 -3.73
CA LYS A 233 1.85 -17.35 -5.11
C LYS A 233 3.04 -16.43 -5.40
N SER A 234 3.47 -15.64 -4.42
CA SER A 234 4.62 -14.73 -4.60
C SER A 234 5.99 -15.45 -4.71
N LYS A 235 6.07 -16.72 -4.28
CA LYS A 235 7.30 -17.54 -4.28
C LYS A 235 7.46 -18.40 -5.54
N GLN A 236 6.40 -18.56 -6.35
CA GLN A 236 6.41 -19.29 -7.62
C GLN A 236 6.85 -18.35 -8.75
#